data_AF-A0A4Y8XW13-F1
#
_entry.id   AF-A0A4Y8XW13-F1
#
_cell.length_a   1.000
_cell.length_b   1.000
_cell.length_c   1.000
_cell.angle_alpha   90.00
_cell.angle_beta   90.00
_cell.angle_gamma   90.00
#
_symmetry.space_group_name_H-M   'P 1'
#
loop_
_entity.id
_entity.type
_entity.pdbx_description
1 polymer ?
#
loop_
_entity_poly.entity_id
_entity_poly.type
_entity_poly.pdbx_seq_one_letter_code
_entity_poly.pdbx_strand_id
1 'polypeptide(L)'
;MGLVAGGLVVAVGGVLFMAGAETDDGESDDFSADTSGPFFNPSQRDWGEGMCESMASLKALQTDSAKKADTFAGSPDSVASAYLTSASSALEDISRKFAAVDSLTRIPETERLRSSYLREIDRVRPEVRELSDADGLAGLSTREKTGRAERVTSLVAGIKEPSPSWDQLTQEDRWFETAGNSPGCVKVRQAERAKSGPSEPPEPVPPLPPAADGASLGACLDGACEVRVMKPEADIKVGGLTLEVTRDGSKVTVVHSYPSGGAVRVNLSEEGARGTFGRGGDATGTVTVELKGVNRNGAVLRINSSLPPG
;
A
#
# COMPACT_ATOMS: atom_id res chain seq x y z
N MET A 1 42.51 -18.91 15.40
CA MET A 1 41.68 -19.30 14.23
C MET A 1 40.35 -19.81 14.77
N GLY A 2 39.28 -19.04 14.60
CA GLY A 2 37.93 -19.43 15.02
C GLY A 2 36.95 -18.94 13.96
N LEU A 3 36.47 -19.86 13.13
CA LEU A 3 35.45 -19.63 12.12
C LEU A 3 34.08 -19.76 12.80
N VAL A 4 33.33 -18.66 12.90
CA VAL A 4 31.91 -18.69 13.24
C VAL A 4 31.15 -18.68 11.92
N ALA A 5 30.60 -19.83 11.55
CA ALA A 5 29.71 -19.98 10.41
C ALA A 5 28.29 -19.56 10.83
N GLY A 6 27.85 -18.39 10.36
CA GLY A 6 26.46 -17.97 10.44
C GLY A 6 25.68 -18.57 9.28
N GLY A 7 24.84 -19.57 9.57
CA GLY A 7 23.86 -20.10 8.62
C GLY A 7 22.65 -19.18 8.53
N LEU A 8 22.51 -18.48 7.41
CA LEU A 8 21.31 -17.74 7.05
C LEU A 8 20.33 -18.71 6.37
N VAL A 9 19.22 -19.05 7.03
CA VAL A 9 18.13 -19.83 6.43
C VAL A 9 17.19 -18.86 5.73
N VAL A 10 17.23 -18.84 4.40
CA VAL A 10 16.21 -18.15 3.59
C VAL A 10 15.05 -19.13 3.38
N ALA A 11 13.95 -18.90 4.10
CA ALA A 11 12.70 -19.61 3.88
C ALA A 11 12.09 -19.17 2.54
N VAL A 12 12.31 -19.95 1.49
CA VAL A 12 11.55 -19.84 0.24
C VAL A 12 10.26 -20.63 0.45
N GLY A 13 9.20 -19.93 0.87
CA GLY A 13 7.85 -20.50 0.97
C GLY A 13 7.27 -20.74 -0.43
N GLY A 14 7.70 -21.82 -1.08
CA GLY A 14 7.05 -22.36 -2.27
C GLY A 14 5.77 -23.09 -1.86
N VAL A 15 4.65 -22.63 -2.40
CA VAL A 15 3.36 -23.32 -2.28
C VAL A 15 3.41 -24.54 -3.21
N LEU A 16 3.70 -25.71 -2.64
CA LEU A 16 3.54 -27.02 -3.27
C LEU A 16 2.24 -27.63 -2.76
N PHE A 17 1.21 -27.69 -3.61
CA PHE A 17 0.06 -28.59 -3.39
C PHE A 17 0.31 -29.86 -4.20
N MET A 18 0.71 -30.93 -3.51
CA MET A 18 0.70 -32.29 -4.04
C MET A 18 -0.68 -32.90 -3.83
N ALA A 19 -1.21 -33.48 -4.90
CA ALA A 19 -2.44 -34.25 -4.92
C ALA A 19 -2.24 -35.68 -4.41
N GLY A 20 -3.28 -36.21 -3.74
CA GLY A 20 -3.63 -37.63 -3.77
C GLY A 20 -3.24 -38.47 -2.55
N ALA A 21 -4.23 -38.85 -1.74
CA ALA A 21 -4.53 -40.24 -1.41
C ALA A 21 -5.91 -40.33 -0.75
N GLU A 22 -6.78 -41.13 -1.34
CA GLU A 22 -8.09 -41.55 -0.84
C GLU A 22 -7.91 -42.51 0.35
N THR A 23 -8.68 -42.29 1.42
CA THR A 23 -9.26 -43.36 2.23
C THR A 23 -10.62 -42.91 2.74
N ASP A 24 -11.63 -43.57 2.22
CA ASP A 24 -13.01 -43.67 2.68
C ASP A 24 -13.02 -44.40 4.02
N ASP A 25 -13.68 -43.84 5.05
CA ASP A 25 -14.19 -44.53 6.23
C ASP A 25 -15.21 -43.62 6.90
N GLY A 26 -16.49 -44.01 6.83
CA GLY A 26 -17.63 -43.23 7.27
C GLY A 26 -17.70 -43.06 8.80
N GLU A 27 -17.93 -41.82 9.22
CA GLU A 27 -18.48 -41.49 10.53
C GLU A 27 -19.67 -40.55 10.28
N SER A 28 -20.84 -40.97 10.75
CA SER A 28 -22.10 -40.26 10.60
C SER A 28 -22.18 -39.19 11.70
N ASP A 29 -21.56 -38.03 11.45
CA ASP A 29 -21.67 -36.91 12.38
C ASP A 29 -22.90 -36.06 12.10
N ASP A 30 -23.74 -36.07 13.12
CA ASP A 30 -24.94 -35.30 13.38
C ASP A 30 -24.74 -33.81 13.02
N PHE A 31 -25.20 -33.41 11.82
CA PHE A 31 -25.21 -32.02 11.39
C PHE A 31 -26.32 -31.27 12.13
N SER A 32 -26.04 -30.89 13.38
CA SER A 32 -26.71 -29.77 14.03
C SER A 32 -26.32 -28.50 13.29
N ALA A 33 -27.03 -28.22 12.19
CA ALA A 33 -26.92 -26.98 11.46
C ALA A 33 -27.38 -25.84 12.38
N ASP A 34 -26.43 -25.07 12.89
CA ASP A 34 -26.65 -23.72 13.40
C ASP A 34 -27.08 -22.84 12.21
N THR A 35 -28.37 -22.89 11.87
CA THR A 35 -28.99 -22.23 10.72
C THR A 35 -29.23 -20.73 10.97
N SER A 36 -28.25 -20.05 11.55
CA SER A 36 -28.30 -18.62 11.83
C SER A 36 -27.51 -17.78 10.80
N GLY A 37 -26.81 -18.45 9.87
CA GLY A 37 -26.07 -17.80 8.78
C GLY A 37 -26.99 -17.38 7.61
N PRO A 38 -26.63 -16.32 6.85
CA PRO A 38 -27.37 -15.96 5.65
C PRO A 38 -27.44 -17.16 4.69
N PHE A 39 -28.64 -17.45 4.17
CA PHE A 39 -28.84 -18.57 3.26
C PHE A 39 -28.15 -18.28 1.92
N PHE A 40 -27.08 -19.03 1.62
CA PHE A 40 -26.39 -18.93 0.33
C PHE A 40 -27.01 -19.92 -0.67
N ASN A 41 -27.30 -19.45 -1.88
CA ASN A 41 -27.41 -20.37 -3.01
C ASN A 41 -26.00 -20.92 -3.30
N PRO A 42 -25.80 -22.25 -3.47
CA PRO A 42 -24.49 -22.83 -3.79
C PRO A 42 -23.75 -22.12 -4.91
N SER A 43 -24.44 -21.78 -6.00
CA SER A 43 -23.84 -21.05 -7.14
C SER A 43 -23.30 -19.66 -6.77
N GLN A 44 -23.96 -18.95 -5.86
CA GLN A 44 -23.52 -17.64 -5.39
C GLN A 44 -22.33 -17.76 -4.42
N ARG A 45 -22.35 -18.78 -3.56
CA ARG A 45 -21.23 -19.10 -2.67
C ARG A 45 -19.99 -19.42 -3.49
N ASP A 46 -20.09 -20.41 -4.36
CA ASP A 46 -18.94 -20.95 -5.11
C ASP A 46 -18.34 -19.85 -6.03
N TRP A 47 -19.20 -19.03 -6.65
CA TRP A 47 -18.75 -17.86 -7.41
C TRP A 47 -18.01 -16.84 -6.53
N GLY A 48 -18.59 -16.46 -5.39
CA GLY A 48 -17.98 -15.50 -4.47
C GLY A 48 -16.62 -15.99 -3.96
N GLU A 49 -16.54 -17.25 -3.54
CA GLU A 49 -15.31 -17.88 -3.07
C GLU A 49 -14.22 -17.87 -4.16
N GLY A 50 -14.56 -18.31 -5.37
CA GLY A 50 -13.64 -18.31 -6.50
C GLY A 50 -13.13 -16.91 -6.87
N MET A 51 -14.01 -15.90 -6.87
CA MET A 51 -13.62 -14.52 -7.12
C MET A 51 -12.69 -13.97 -6.02
N CYS A 52 -13.05 -14.16 -4.75
CA CYS A 52 -12.23 -13.70 -3.64
C CYS A 52 -10.84 -14.33 -3.62
N GLU A 53 -10.74 -15.65 -3.87
CA GLU A 53 -9.46 -16.33 -3.94
C GLU A 53 -8.59 -15.83 -5.11
N SER A 54 -9.22 -15.63 -6.27
CA SER A 54 -8.53 -15.15 -7.49
C SER A 54 -8.00 -13.73 -7.30
N MET A 55 -8.84 -12.81 -6.78
CA MET A 55 -8.44 -11.42 -6.50
C MET A 55 -7.36 -11.34 -5.41
N ALA A 56 -7.47 -12.14 -4.35
CA ALA A 56 -6.43 -12.20 -3.32
C ALA A 56 -5.10 -12.75 -3.85
N SER A 57 -5.15 -13.74 -4.75
CA SER A 57 -3.95 -14.27 -5.42
C SER A 57 -3.28 -13.19 -6.28
N LEU A 58 -4.07 -12.41 -7.04
CA LEU A 58 -3.56 -11.28 -7.83
C LEU A 58 -2.92 -10.19 -6.93
N LYS A 59 -3.63 -9.77 -5.88
CA LYS A 59 -3.13 -8.77 -4.92
C LYS A 59 -1.85 -9.21 -4.22
N ALA A 60 -1.74 -10.50 -3.87
CA ALA A 60 -0.53 -11.08 -3.31
C ALA A 60 0.64 -11.00 -4.31
N LEU A 61 0.42 -11.40 -5.58
CA LEU A 61 1.45 -11.30 -6.62
C LEU A 61 1.89 -9.84 -6.85
N GLN A 62 0.96 -8.88 -6.85
CA GLN A 62 1.28 -7.45 -6.96
C GLN A 62 2.12 -6.97 -5.78
N THR A 63 1.74 -7.34 -4.56
CA THR A 63 2.45 -6.96 -3.33
C THR A 63 3.86 -7.55 -3.30
N ASP A 64 4.00 -8.83 -3.64
CA ASP A 64 5.30 -9.51 -3.65
C ASP A 64 6.20 -8.98 -4.76
N SER A 65 5.62 -8.64 -5.93
CA SER A 65 6.36 -7.99 -7.02
C SER A 65 6.88 -6.61 -6.61
N ALA A 66 6.06 -5.80 -5.95
CA ALA A 66 6.48 -4.50 -5.43
C ALA A 66 7.64 -4.64 -4.43
N LYS A 67 7.54 -5.58 -3.48
CA LYS A 67 8.63 -5.87 -2.53
C LYS A 67 9.90 -6.34 -3.22
N LYS A 68 9.78 -7.12 -4.31
CA LYS A 68 10.93 -7.65 -5.04
C LYS A 68 11.66 -6.58 -5.84
N ALA A 69 10.94 -5.58 -6.37
CA ALA A 69 11.52 -4.45 -7.09
C ALA A 69 12.64 -3.76 -6.27
N ASP A 70 12.41 -3.57 -4.96
CA ASP A 70 13.39 -2.94 -4.05
C ASP A 70 14.64 -3.80 -3.81
N THR A 71 14.56 -5.11 -4.07
CA THR A 71 15.62 -6.07 -3.76
C THR A 71 16.56 -6.36 -4.92
N PHE A 72 16.24 -5.98 -6.16
CA PHE A 72 17.06 -6.39 -7.31
C PHE A 72 18.40 -5.65 -7.40
N ALA A 73 18.48 -4.43 -6.88
CA ALA A 73 19.72 -3.66 -6.89
C ALA A 73 20.81 -4.35 -6.04
N GLY A 74 21.89 -4.80 -6.68
CA GLY A 74 23.01 -5.46 -6.02
C GLY A 74 22.75 -6.93 -5.61
N SER A 75 21.60 -7.50 -5.98
CA SER A 75 21.29 -8.91 -5.72
C SER A 75 21.99 -9.87 -6.69
N PRO A 76 22.23 -11.12 -6.28
CA PRO A 76 22.68 -12.19 -7.18
C PRO A 76 21.68 -12.41 -8.33
N ASP A 77 22.19 -12.82 -9.49
CA ASP A 77 21.40 -13.19 -10.68
C ASP A 77 20.26 -14.18 -10.34
N SER A 78 20.54 -15.15 -9.48
CA SER A 78 19.56 -16.17 -9.08
C SER A 78 18.27 -15.57 -8.52
N VAL A 79 18.30 -14.38 -7.91
CA VAL A 79 17.11 -13.69 -7.39
C VAL A 79 16.22 -13.20 -8.52
N ALA A 80 16.79 -12.54 -9.54
CA ALA A 80 16.04 -12.03 -10.69
C ALA A 80 15.50 -13.19 -11.55
N SER A 81 16.33 -14.20 -11.80
CA SER A 81 15.93 -15.40 -12.57
C SER A 81 14.80 -16.18 -11.88
N ALA A 82 14.88 -16.37 -10.56
CA ALA A 82 13.83 -17.05 -9.79
C ALA A 82 12.54 -16.24 -9.76
N TYR A 83 12.63 -14.91 -9.62
CA TYR A 83 11.46 -14.04 -9.67
C TYR A 83 10.75 -14.11 -11.03
N LEU A 84 11.48 -13.98 -12.14
CA LEU A 84 10.92 -14.01 -13.49
C LEU A 84 10.13 -15.31 -13.75
N THR A 85 10.73 -16.45 -13.40
CA THR A 85 10.08 -17.78 -13.55
C THR A 85 8.84 -17.91 -12.66
N SER A 86 8.93 -17.45 -11.42
CA SER A 86 7.83 -17.51 -10.45
C SER A 86 6.67 -16.59 -10.85
N ALA A 87 6.96 -15.35 -11.26
CA ALA A 87 5.96 -14.36 -11.63
C ALA A 87 5.17 -14.79 -12.87
N SER A 88 5.85 -15.35 -13.89
CA SER A 88 5.17 -15.88 -15.08
C SER A 88 4.23 -17.03 -14.71
N SER A 89 4.70 -18.00 -13.92
CA SER A 89 3.88 -19.14 -13.47
C SER A 89 2.69 -18.68 -12.63
N ALA A 90 2.92 -17.76 -11.68
CA ALA A 90 1.86 -17.22 -10.82
C ALA A 90 0.78 -16.50 -11.62
N LEU A 91 1.15 -15.73 -12.65
CA LEU A 91 0.18 -15.01 -13.48
C LEU A 91 -0.67 -15.97 -14.35
N GLU A 92 -0.07 -17.03 -14.88
CA GLU A 92 -0.79 -18.12 -15.56
C GLU A 92 -1.77 -18.81 -14.60
N ASP A 93 -1.35 -19.10 -13.38
CA ASP A 93 -2.18 -19.73 -12.36
C ASP A 93 -3.37 -18.84 -11.98
N ILE A 94 -3.14 -17.55 -11.74
CA ILE A 94 -4.19 -16.57 -11.45
C ILE A 94 -5.19 -16.47 -12.62
N SER A 95 -4.70 -16.45 -13.85
CA SER A 95 -5.57 -16.45 -15.04
C SER A 95 -6.46 -17.69 -15.07
N ARG A 96 -5.91 -18.88 -14.80
CA ARG A 96 -6.71 -20.12 -14.72
C ARG A 96 -7.72 -20.08 -13.58
N LYS A 97 -7.38 -19.51 -12.42
CA LYS A 97 -8.33 -19.34 -11.31
C LYS A 97 -9.52 -18.47 -11.71
N PHE A 98 -9.28 -17.30 -12.32
CA PHE A 98 -10.38 -16.46 -12.82
C PHE A 98 -11.21 -17.14 -13.92
N ALA A 99 -10.57 -17.92 -14.80
CA ALA A 99 -11.26 -18.67 -15.84
C ALA A 99 -12.13 -19.80 -15.28
N ALA A 100 -11.71 -20.41 -14.17
CA ALA A 100 -12.43 -21.48 -13.46
C ALA A 100 -13.58 -20.97 -12.60
N VAL A 101 -13.66 -19.67 -12.30
CA VAL A 101 -14.86 -19.09 -11.68
C VAL A 101 -16.02 -19.22 -12.66
N ASP A 102 -17.07 -19.92 -12.23
CA ASP A 102 -18.26 -20.19 -13.04
C ASP A 102 -18.85 -18.90 -13.59
N SER A 103 -19.26 -18.93 -14.86
CA SER A 103 -20.01 -17.81 -15.44
C SER A 103 -21.47 -17.88 -15.00
N LEU A 104 -21.89 -16.93 -14.17
CA LEU A 104 -23.30 -16.77 -13.80
C LEU A 104 -24.01 -15.89 -14.83
N THR A 105 -24.28 -16.45 -16.00
CA THR A 105 -24.90 -15.76 -17.16
C THR A 105 -26.23 -15.06 -16.87
N ARG A 106 -26.91 -15.41 -15.77
CA ARG A 106 -28.16 -14.76 -15.32
C ARG A 106 -27.94 -13.43 -14.59
N ILE A 107 -26.69 -13.11 -14.22
CA ILE A 107 -26.30 -11.88 -13.52
C ILE A 107 -25.13 -11.25 -14.32
N PRO A 108 -25.42 -10.43 -15.34
CA PRO A 108 -24.43 -9.93 -16.30
C PRO A 108 -23.20 -9.26 -15.66
N GLU A 109 -23.39 -8.62 -14.51
CA GLU A 109 -22.36 -7.92 -13.75
C GLU A 109 -21.27 -8.88 -13.24
N THR A 110 -21.63 -10.12 -12.91
CA THR A 110 -20.68 -11.15 -12.44
C THR A 110 -19.70 -11.55 -13.54
N GLU A 111 -20.23 -11.82 -14.74
CA GLU A 111 -19.43 -12.13 -15.91
C GLU A 111 -18.61 -10.92 -16.36
N ARG A 112 -19.19 -9.72 -16.31
CA ARG A 112 -18.48 -8.49 -16.65
C ARG A 112 -17.28 -8.27 -15.73
N LEU A 113 -17.43 -8.47 -14.42
CA LEU A 113 -16.34 -8.34 -13.47
C LEU A 113 -15.23 -9.36 -13.75
N ARG A 114 -15.60 -10.65 -13.81
CA ARG A 114 -14.68 -11.77 -14.10
C ARG A 114 -13.90 -11.56 -15.41
N SER A 115 -14.61 -11.29 -16.50
CA SER A 115 -14.02 -11.09 -17.83
C SER A 115 -13.16 -9.83 -17.91
N SER A 116 -13.45 -8.79 -17.11
CA SER A 116 -12.61 -7.59 -17.07
C SER A 116 -11.26 -7.86 -16.38
N TYR A 117 -11.23 -8.62 -15.29
CA TYR A 117 -9.96 -9.10 -14.71
C TYR A 117 -9.17 -9.96 -15.69
N LEU A 118 -9.82 -10.94 -16.33
CA LEU A 118 -9.18 -11.80 -17.32
C LEU A 118 -8.56 -10.97 -18.45
N ARG A 119 -9.27 -9.95 -18.95
CA ARG A 119 -8.75 -9.07 -20.00
C ARG A 119 -7.49 -8.33 -19.57
N GLU A 120 -7.45 -7.80 -18.36
CA GLU A 120 -6.26 -7.09 -17.85
C GLU A 120 -5.07 -8.06 -17.65
N ILE A 121 -5.34 -9.28 -17.18
CA ILE A 121 -4.31 -10.33 -17.04
C ILE A 121 -3.82 -10.77 -18.42
N ASP A 122 -4.72 -11.05 -19.36
CA ASP A 122 -4.40 -11.48 -20.72
C ASP A 122 -3.64 -10.41 -21.51
N ARG A 123 -3.82 -9.13 -21.18
CA ARG A 123 -3.03 -8.02 -21.74
C ARG A 123 -1.57 -8.08 -21.31
N VAL A 124 -1.30 -8.49 -20.06
CA VAL A 124 0.04 -8.48 -19.46
C VAL A 124 0.79 -9.79 -19.65
N ARG A 125 0.08 -10.92 -19.65
CA ARG A 125 0.65 -12.28 -19.66
C ARG A 125 1.62 -12.55 -20.82
N PRO A 126 1.36 -12.14 -22.07
CA PRO A 126 2.30 -12.38 -23.18
C PRO A 126 3.65 -11.70 -22.96
N GLU A 127 3.65 -10.44 -22.49
CA GLU A 127 4.90 -9.70 -22.26
C GLU A 127 5.67 -10.27 -21.07
N VAL A 128 4.98 -10.65 -19.99
CA VAL A 128 5.63 -11.33 -18.86
C VAL A 128 6.26 -12.65 -19.29
N ARG A 129 5.56 -13.45 -20.11
CA ARG A 129 6.08 -14.74 -20.61
C ARG A 129 7.32 -14.54 -21.47
N GLU A 130 7.33 -13.55 -22.36
CA GLU A 130 8.50 -13.24 -23.19
C GLU A 130 9.71 -12.81 -22.34
N LEU A 131 9.48 -11.95 -21.34
CA LEU A 131 10.55 -11.47 -20.46
C LEU A 131 11.11 -12.57 -19.55
N SER A 132 10.28 -13.55 -19.19
CA SER A 132 10.60 -14.65 -18.28
C SER A 132 10.96 -15.97 -18.96
N ASP A 133 11.04 -16.01 -20.29
CA ASP A 133 11.34 -17.23 -21.05
C ASP A 133 12.71 -17.81 -20.70
N ALA A 134 12.76 -19.07 -20.27
CA ALA A 134 13.97 -19.68 -19.72
C ALA A 134 15.13 -19.74 -20.74
N ASP A 135 14.83 -20.02 -22.01
CA ASP A 135 15.82 -20.02 -23.08
C ASP A 135 16.32 -18.60 -23.36
N GLY A 136 15.41 -17.63 -23.37
CA GLY A 136 15.72 -16.21 -23.49
C GLY A 136 16.49 -15.61 -22.30
N LEU A 137 16.47 -16.26 -21.13
CA LEU A 137 17.26 -15.89 -19.95
C LEU A 137 18.67 -16.50 -19.97
N ALA A 138 18.88 -17.59 -20.70
CA ALA A 138 20.18 -18.22 -20.82
C ALA A 138 21.17 -17.28 -21.52
N GLY A 139 22.35 -17.08 -20.91
CA GLY A 139 23.41 -16.23 -21.46
C GLY A 139 23.25 -14.72 -21.24
N LEU A 140 22.14 -14.27 -20.64
CA LEU A 140 22.01 -12.87 -20.24
C LEU A 140 22.89 -12.55 -19.03
N SER A 141 23.41 -11.32 -19.00
CA SER A 141 24.09 -10.77 -17.83
C SER A 141 23.13 -10.54 -16.67
N THR A 142 23.66 -10.47 -15.44
CA THR A 142 22.89 -10.12 -14.23
C THR A 142 22.09 -8.82 -14.42
N ARG A 143 22.70 -7.80 -15.03
CA ARG A 143 22.06 -6.50 -15.26
C ARG A 143 20.86 -6.60 -16.19
N GLU A 144 20.96 -7.38 -17.26
CA GLU A 144 19.85 -7.59 -18.19
C GLU A 144 18.69 -8.32 -17.52
N LYS A 145 18.98 -9.36 -16.73
CA LYS A 145 17.96 -10.10 -15.99
C LYS A 145 17.27 -9.26 -14.92
N THR A 146 18.03 -8.45 -14.19
CA THR A 146 17.48 -7.45 -13.27
C THR A 146 16.56 -6.47 -13.99
N GLY A 147 16.99 -5.90 -15.13
CA GLY A 147 16.16 -4.99 -15.92
C GLY A 147 14.87 -5.65 -16.43
N ARG A 148 14.91 -6.93 -16.81
CA ARG A 148 13.70 -7.69 -17.16
C ARG A 148 12.80 -7.90 -15.95
N ALA A 149 13.36 -8.26 -14.80
CA ALA A 149 12.61 -8.45 -13.56
C ALA A 149 11.89 -7.16 -13.13
N GLU A 150 12.56 -6.01 -13.19
CA GLU A 150 11.95 -4.69 -12.93
C GLU A 150 10.80 -4.39 -13.90
N ARG A 151 10.95 -4.69 -15.19
CA ARG A 151 9.85 -4.56 -16.17
C ARG A 151 8.67 -5.46 -15.82
N VAL A 152 8.92 -6.72 -15.46
CA VAL A 152 7.85 -7.65 -15.02
C VAL A 152 7.14 -7.13 -13.77
N THR A 153 7.87 -6.61 -12.77
CA THR A 153 7.22 -6.01 -11.58
C THR A 153 6.32 -4.84 -11.96
N SER A 154 6.75 -4.01 -12.91
CA SER A 154 5.97 -2.85 -13.39
C SER A 154 4.72 -3.29 -14.16
N LEU A 155 4.83 -4.33 -14.98
CA LEU A 155 3.70 -4.91 -15.71
C LEU A 155 2.64 -5.50 -14.78
N VAL A 156 3.08 -6.28 -13.79
CA VAL A 156 2.19 -6.87 -12.77
C VAL A 156 1.51 -5.79 -11.93
N ALA A 157 2.26 -4.77 -11.49
CA ALA A 157 1.69 -3.61 -10.78
C ALA A 157 0.70 -2.81 -11.64
N GLY A 158 0.86 -2.84 -12.97
CA GLY A 158 -0.01 -2.19 -13.93
C GLY A 158 -1.32 -2.92 -14.25
N ILE A 159 -1.55 -4.12 -13.70
CA ILE A 159 -2.84 -4.83 -13.81
C ILE A 159 -3.87 -4.07 -12.97
N LYS A 160 -4.80 -3.40 -13.65
CA LYS A 160 -5.78 -2.52 -13.01
C LYS A 160 -6.96 -3.31 -12.48
N GLU A 161 -7.51 -2.83 -11.36
CA GLU A 161 -8.83 -3.27 -10.92
C GLU A 161 -9.89 -2.76 -11.92
N PRO A 162 -10.83 -3.61 -12.34
CA PRO A 162 -11.90 -3.22 -13.25
C PRO A 162 -12.88 -2.22 -12.61
N SER A 163 -13.64 -1.53 -13.45
CA SER A 163 -14.73 -0.64 -13.05
C SER A 163 -16.08 -1.16 -13.58
N PRO A 164 -17.12 -1.31 -12.74
CA PRO A 164 -17.08 -1.11 -11.29
C PRO A 164 -16.21 -2.15 -10.59
N SER A 165 -15.58 -1.76 -9.48
CA SER A 165 -14.74 -2.65 -8.68
C SER A 165 -15.58 -3.64 -7.89
N TRP A 166 -14.95 -4.70 -7.36
CA TRP A 166 -15.63 -5.62 -6.45
C TRP A 166 -16.24 -4.87 -5.26
N ASP A 167 -15.46 -3.98 -4.64
CA ASP A 167 -15.90 -3.20 -3.48
C ASP A 167 -17.09 -2.29 -3.81
N GLN A 168 -17.11 -1.66 -4.98
CA GLN A 168 -18.25 -0.86 -5.45
C GLN A 168 -19.50 -1.74 -5.60
N LEU A 169 -19.36 -2.90 -6.25
CA LEU A 169 -20.47 -3.83 -6.44
C LEU A 169 -21.02 -4.35 -5.10
N THR A 170 -20.17 -4.63 -4.11
CA THR A 170 -20.64 -5.04 -2.77
C THR A 170 -21.38 -3.95 -2.00
N GLN A 171 -21.17 -2.67 -2.32
CA GLN A 171 -21.87 -1.55 -1.69
C GLN A 171 -23.20 -1.25 -2.38
N GLU A 172 -23.27 -1.48 -3.70
CA GLU A 172 -24.42 -1.13 -4.54
C GLU A 172 -25.44 -2.27 -4.68
N ASP A 173 -24.99 -3.53 -4.61
CA ASP A 173 -25.82 -4.70 -4.89
C ASP A 173 -25.73 -5.76 -3.78
N ARG A 174 -26.90 -6.09 -3.21
CA ARG A 174 -27.07 -7.06 -2.13
C ARG A 174 -26.60 -8.47 -2.51
N TRP A 175 -26.68 -8.83 -3.79
CA TRP A 175 -26.18 -10.12 -4.28
C TRP A 175 -24.67 -10.21 -4.13
N PHE A 176 -23.93 -9.14 -4.50
CA PHE A 176 -22.47 -9.07 -4.34
C PHE A 176 -22.08 -8.96 -2.87
N GLU A 177 -22.82 -8.17 -2.08
CA GLU A 177 -22.64 -8.12 -0.61
C GLU A 177 -22.73 -9.54 -0.01
N THR A 178 -23.76 -10.29 -0.39
CA THR A 178 -23.94 -11.66 0.08
C THR A 178 -22.77 -12.53 -0.40
N ALA A 179 -22.45 -12.53 -1.70
CA ALA A 179 -21.34 -13.32 -2.24
C ALA A 179 -19.98 -13.00 -1.55
N GLY A 180 -19.71 -11.74 -1.24
CA GLY A 180 -18.51 -11.30 -0.51
C GLY A 180 -18.46 -11.68 0.97
N ASN A 181 -19.59 -12.12 1.52
CA ASN A 181 -19.68 -12.70 2.85
C ASN A 181 -19.69 -14.24 2.85
N SER A 182 -19.45 -14.87 1.69
CA SER A 182 -19.22 -16.31 1.62
C SER A 182 -18.07 -16.76 2.54
N PRO A 183 -18.12 -17.99 3.09
CA PRO A 183 -17.09 -18.49 4.00
C PRO A 183 -15.66 -18.39 3.44
N GLY A 184 -15.44 -18.71 2.17
CA GLY A 184 -14.14 -18.53 1.52
C GLY A 184 -13.65 -17.08 1.48
N CYS A 185 -14.52 -16.12 1.12
CA CYS A 185 -14.18 -14.69 1.16
C CYS A 185 -13.84 -14.21 2.58
N VAL A 186 -14.58 -14.67 3.60
CA VAL A 186 -14.29 -14.34 5.00
C VAL A 186 -12.92 -14.88 5.42
N LYS A 187 -12.61 -16.14 5.07
CA LYS A 187 -11.30 -16.76 5.34
C LYS A 187 -10.16 -15.99 4.67
N VAL A 188 -10.33 -15.61 3.41
CA VAL A 188 -9.34 -14.79 2.68
C VAL A 188 -9.09 -13.46 3.41
N ARG A 189 -10.15 -12.72 3.78
CA ARG A 189 -10.01 -11.46 4.54
C ARG A 189 -9.35 -11.66 5.90
N GLN A 190 -9.69 -12.74 6.62
CA GLN A 190 -9.06 -13.07 7.90
C GLN A 190 -7.58 -13.38 7.73
N ALA A 191 -7.20 -14.14 6.70
CA ALA A 191 -5.81 -14.43 6.38
C ALA A 191 -5.03 -13.17 6.00
N GLU A 192 -5.62 -12.26 5.21
CA GLU A 192 -5.01 -10.96 4.90
C GLU A 192 -4.80 -10.09 6.15
N ARG A 193 -5.78 -10.05 7.06
CA ARG A 193 -5.65 -9.37 8.35
C ARG A 193 -4.55 -9.99 9.21
N ALA A 194 -4.49 -11.33 9.28
CA ALA A 194 -3.44 -12.01 10.03
C ALA A 194 -2.03 -11.72 9.47
N LYS A 195 -1.88 -11.66 8.14
CA LYS A 195 -0.61 -11.29 7.47
C LYS A 195 -0.22 -9.83 7.68
N SER A 196 -1.19 -8.95 7.85
CA SER A 196 -0.97 -7.52 8.12
C SER A 196 -0.62 -7.25 9.59
N GLY A 197 -0.54 -8.30 10.42
CA GLY A 197 -0.49 -8.20 11.88
C GLY A 197 -1.86 -7.78 12.43
N PRO A 198 -2.12 -7.94 13.75
CA PRO A 198 -3.24 -7.26 14.34
C PRO A 198 -3.06 -5.76 14.06
N SER A 199 -4.01 -5.13 13.36
CA SER A 199 -4.15 -3.69 13.48
C SER A 199 -4.32 -3.43 14.96
N GLU A 200 -3.27 -2.92 15.61
CA GLU A 200 -3.38 -2.44 16.97
C GLU A 200 -4.60 -1.52 17.01
N PRO A 201 -5.46 -1.66 18.04
CA PRO A 201 -6.42 -0.62 18.36
C PRO A 201 -5.65 0.69 18.31
N PRO A 202 -6.11 1.72 17.57
CA PRO A 202 -5.35 2.93 17.34
C PRO A 202 -4.75 3.37 18.66
N GLU A 203 -3.41 3.33 18.79
CA GLU A 203 -2.75 3.74 20.02
C GLU A 203 -3.38 5.07 20.44
N PRO A 204 -3.79 5.20 21.72
CA PRO A 204 -4.34 6.45 22.20
C PRO A 204 -3.32 7.54 21.90
N VAL A 205 -3.65 8.40 20.94
CA VAL A 205 -2.71 9.41 20.45
C VAL A 205 -2.40 10.30 21.63
N PRO A 206 -1.12 10.43 22.04
CA PRO A 206 -0.76 11.37 23.08
C PRO A 206 -1.33 12.75 22.69
N PRO A 207 -2.07 13.42 23.59
CA PRO A 207 -2.66 14.71 23.28
C PRO A 207 -1.53 15.66 22.87
N LEU A 208 -1.75 16.40 21.78
CA LEU A 208 -0.83 17.47 21.42
C LEU A 208 -0.77 18.48 22.57
N PRO A 209 0.40 19.12 22.80
CA PRO A 209 0.45 20.24 23.70
C PRO A 209 -0.59 21.31 23.31
N PRO A 210 -1.06 22.12 24.26
CA PRO A 210 -1.85 23.29 23.92
C PRO A 210 -1.02 24.21 23.02
N ALA A 211 -1.70 24.86 22.08
CA ALA A 211 -1.12 25.93 21.28
C ALA A 211 -1.73 27.24 21.79
N ALA A 212 -0.91 28.23 22.16
CA ALA A 212 -1.41 29.50 22.73
C ALA A 212 -2.49 30.17 21.85
N ASP A 213 -2.33 30.11 20.53
CA ASP A 213 -3.24 30.71 19.55
C ASP A 213 -4.23 29.72 18.93
N GLY A 214 -4.30 28.50 19.48
CA GLY A 214 -5.18 27.45 18.98
C GLY A 214 -4.92 27.14 17.51
N ALA A 215 -5.96 27.01 16.69
CA ALA A 215 -5.84 26.74 15.26
C ALA A 215 -5.79 28.02 14.37
N SER A 216 -5.64 29.19 14.98
CA SER A 216 -5.68 30.48 14.27
C SER A 216 -4.35 30.78 13.58
N LEU A 217 -4.17 30.30 12.35
CA LEU A 217 -2.94 30.56 11.58
C LEU A 217 -2.66 32.05 11.34
N GLY A 218 -3.70 32.89 11.40
CA GLY A 218 -3.59 34.35 11.28
C GLY A 218 -2.95 35.03 12.50
N ALA A 219 -2.82 34.33 13.63
CA ALA A 219 -2.12 34.86 14.81
C ALA A 219 -0.64 35.14 14.51
N CYS A 220 -0.03 34.44 13.56
CA CYS A 220 1.38 34.56 13.23
C CYS A 220 1.77 35.81 12.42
N LEU A 221 0.78 36.63 12.05
CA LEU A 221 1.01 37.81 11.20
C LEU A 221 1.90 38.86 11.89
N ASP A 222 1.76 39.02 13.21
CA ASP A 222 2.54 39.96 14.02
C ASP A 222 3.98 39.50 14.29
N GLY A 223 4.32 38.28 13.88
CA GLY A 223 5.65 37.71 13.98
C GLY A 223 5.85 36.76 15.16
N ALA A 224 4.90 36.60 16.09
CA ALA A 224 5.07 35.62 17.17
C ALA A 224 3.75 34.89 17.45
N CYS A 225 3.76 33.56 17.28
CA CYS A 225 2.57 32.75 17.54
C CYS A 225 2.93 31.33 17.97
N GLU A 226 1.96 30.65 18.55
CA GLU A 226 1.98 29.21 18.75
C GLU A 226 0.66 28.62 18.25
N VAL A 227 0.71 27.97 17.09
CA VAL A 227 -0.47 27.52 16.35
C VAL A 227 -0.50 26.02 16.17
N ARG A 228 -1.72 25.47 16.12
CA ARG A 228 -2.02 24.07 15.85
C ARG A 228 -2.40 23.89 14.38
N VAL A 229 -1.58 23.12 13.68
CA VAL A 229 -1.80 22.73 12.29
C VAL A 229 -2.46 21.35 12.25
N MET A 230 -3.75 21.31 11.93
CA MET A 230 -4.52 20.04 11.88
C MET A 230 -4.58 19.43 10.47
N LYS A 231 -4.57 20.29 9.43
CA LYS A 231 -4.60 19.84 8.04
C LYS A 231 -3.25 19.27 7.61
N PRO A 232 -3.21 18.34 6.63
CA PRO A 232 -1.96 17.85 6.05
C PRO A 232 -1.13 18.97 5.40
N GLU A 233 -1.79 19.98 4.85
CA GLU A 233 -1.14 21.13 4.23
C GLU A 233 -1.75 22.43 4.78
N ALA A 234 -0.90 23.42 5.06
CA ALA A 234 -1.33 24.74 5.53
C ALA A 234 -0.29 25.81 5.19
N ASP A 235 -0.77 26.98 4.81
CA ASP A 235 0.07 28.16 4.62
C ASP A 235 0.00 29.08 5.84
N ILE A 236 1.16 29.44 6.39
CA ILE A 236 1.28 30.36 7.53
C ILE A 236 2.00 31.62 7.08
N LYS A 237 1.37 32.77 7.30
CA LYS A 237 1.95 34.09 6.97
C LYS A 237 2.60 34.71 8.20
N VAL A 238 3.86 35.13 8.07
CA VAL A 238 4.69 35.65 9.17
C VAL A 238 5.57 36.78 8.68
N GLY A 239 5.35 38.02 9.13
CA GLY A 239 6.23 39.15 8.78
C GLY A 239 6.49 39.33 7.28
N GLY A 240 5.48 39.04 6.44
CA GLY A 240 5.57 39.09 4.98
C GLY A 240 6.12 37.82 4.28
N LEU A 241 6.54 36.79 5.02
CA LEU A 241 6.86 35.47 4.48
C LEU A 241 5.61 34.59 4.47
N THR A 242 5.51 33.71 3.48
CA THR A 242 4.54 32.60 3.47
C THR A 242 5.30 31.30 3.64
N LEU A 243 5.01 30.59 4.71
CA LEU A 243 5.57 29.28 5.04
C LEU A 243 4.55 28.22 4.65
N GLU A 244 4.92 27.36 3.71
CA GLU A 244 4.15 26.19 3.32
C GLU A 244 4.50 25.06 4.28
N VAL A 245 3.51 24.60 5.05
CA VAL A 245 3.66 23.55 6.06
C VAL A 245 2.99 22.28 5.55
N THR A 246 3.79 21.23 5.37
CA THR A 246 3.31 19.89 5.02
C THR A 246 3.53 18.94 6.19
N ARG A 247 2.48 18.25 6.62
CA ARG A 247 2.51 17.23 7.66
C ARG A 247 2.33 15.85 7.05
N ASP A 248 3.29 14.99 7.29
CA ASP A 248 3.24 13.57 6.92
C ASP A 248 3.51 12.71 8.16
N GLY A 249 2.47 12.08 8.70
CA GLY A 249 2.54 11.31 9.93
C GLY A 249 3.06 12.14 11.12
N SER A 250 4.25 11.78 11.60
CA SER A 250 4.99 12.43 12.70
C SER A 250 6.06 13.43 12.23
N LYS A 251 6.05 13.83 10.96
CA LYS A 251 7.02 14.76 10.38
C LYS A 251 6.32 16.01 9.89
N VAL A 252 6.94 17.16 10.14
CA VAL A 252 6.50 18.44 9.61
C VAL A 252 7.61 18.98 8.71
N THR A 253 7.28 19.24 7.46
CA THR A 253 8.15 19.93 6.51
C THR A 253 7.67 21.36 6.39
N VAL A 254 8.58 22.31 6.50
CA VAL A 254 8.29 23.73 6.28
C VAL A 254 9.13 24.23 5.13
N VAL A 255 8.46 24.77 4.12
CA VAL A 255 9.08 25.29 2.91
C VAL A 255 8.79 26.78 2.78
N HIS A 256 9.80 27.54 2.38
CA HIS A 256 9.61 28.90 1.91
C HIS A 256 10.29 29.06 0.55
N SER A 257 9.53 29.56 -0.43
CA SER A 257 10.02 29.86 -1.77
C SER A 257 10.18 31.37 -1.94
N TYR A 258 11.36 31.80 -2.40
CA TYR A 258 11.65 33.22 -2.60
C TYR A 258 11.20 33.69 -3.98
N PRO A 259 10.58 34.89 -4.09
CA PRO A 259 10.21 35.46 -5.40
C PRO A 259 11.40 35.66 -6.35
N SER A 260 12.60 35.84 -5.80
CA SER A 260 13.87 35.97 -6.55
C SER A 260 14.42 34.64 -7.10
N GLY A 261 13.75 33.52 -6.81
CA GLY A 261 14.25 32.16 -7.06
C GLY A 261 14.96 31.57 -5.85
N GLY A 262 14.89 30.24 -5.73
CA GLY A 262 15.39 29.47 -4.59
C GLY A 262 14.30 29.13 -3.56
N ALA A 263 14.50 28.03 -2.82
CA ALA A 263 13.60 27.62 -1.74
C ALA A 263 14.41 27.04 -0.58
N VAL A 264 13.99 27.34 0.65
CA VAL A 264 14.53 26.74 1.86
C VAL A 264 13.50 25.75 2.38
N ARG A 265 13.96 24.53 2.67
CA ARG A 265 13.16 23.47 3.26
C ARG A 265 13.78 23.05 4.58
N VAL A 266 12.96 22.97 5.62
CA VAL A 266 13.35 22.40 6.91
C VAL A 266 12.42 21.24 7.25
N ASN A 267 13.00 20.14 7.70
CA ASN A 267 12.26 19.00 8.24
C ASN A 267 12.34 19.03 9.77
N LEU A 268 11.18 19.00 10.42
CA LEU A 268 11.02 18.98 11.86
C LEU A 268 10.39 17.62 12.22
N SER A 269 11.18 16.73 12.82
CA SER A 269 10.76 15.35 13.10
C SER A 269 10.68 15.01 14.59
N GLU A 270 11.12 15.92 15.47
CA GLU A 270 11.13 15.72 16.92
C GLU A 270 10.76 17.02 17.65
N GLU A 271 10.23 16.88 18.87
CA GLU A 271 9.93 18.04 19.71
C GLU A 271 11.20 18.85 19.99
N GLY A 272 11.12 20.16 19.83
CA GLY A 272 12.24 21.09 19.96
C GLY A 272 13.07 21.24 18.69
N ALA A 273 12.79 20.48 17.61
CA ALA A 273 13.42 20.72 16.31
C ALA A 273 13.10 22.14 15.81
N ARG A 274 14.10 22.80 15.21
CA ARG A 274 13.99 24.19 14.75
C ARG A 274 14.45 24.38 13.31
N GLY A 275 13.77 25.27 12.61
CA GLY A 275 14.14 25.77 11.30
C GLY A 275 14.14 27.29 11.28
N THR A 276 15.05 27.89 10.54
CA THR A 276 15.13 29.34 10.41
C THR A 276 15.07 29.75 8.94
N PHE A 277 14.23 30.74 8.66
CA PHE A 277 13.99 31.32 7.35
C PHE A 277 14.36 32.80 7.41
N GLY A 278 15.26 33.26 6.55
CA GLY A 278 15.64 34.68 6.46
C GLY A 278 15.23 35.27 5.11
N ARG A 279 15.28 36.59 4.97
CA ARG A 279 15.21 37.23 3.64
C ARG A 279 16.63 37.22 3.04
N GLY A 280 16.82 36.66 1.84
CA GLY A 280 18.12 36.69 1.20
C GLY A 280 18.57 38.14 0.95
N GLY A 281 19.80 38.49 1.36
CA GLY A 281 20.45 39.76 1.00
C GLY A 281 20.76 40.70 2.15
N ASP A 282 19.95 40.77 3.22
CA ASP A 282 20.15 41.71 4.33
C ASP A 282 19.79 41.09 5.69
N ALA A 283 20.62 41.34 6.70
CA ALA A 283 20.50 40.81 8.07
C ALA A 283 19.38 41.44 8.91
N THR A 284 18.22 41.73 8.32
CA THR A 284 17.13 42.49 8.95
C THR A 284 15.93 41.65 9.39
N GLY A 285 16.19 40.41 9.78
CA GLY A 285 15.23 39.57 10.50
C GLY A 285 15.09 38.15 9.96
N THR A 286 14.67 37.24 10.83
CA THR A 286 14.50 35.82 10.56
C THR A 286 13.23 35.31 11.21
N VAL A 287 12.57 34.36 10.57
CA VAL A 287 11.47 33.56 11.13
C VAL A 287 12.04 32.23 11.59
N THR A 288 11.93 31.94 12.87
CA THR A 288 12.27 30.64 13.46
C THR A 288 10.99 29.87 13.74
N VAL A 289 10.94 28.63 13.26
CA VAL A 289 9.85 27.68 13.51
C VAL A 289 10.37 26.57 14.40
N GLU A 290 9.73 26.35 15.54
CA GLU A 290 10.01 25.26 16.48
C GLU A 290 8.82 24.30 16.52
N LEU A 291 9.10 23.00 16.45
CA LEU A 291 8.10 21.96 16.64
C LEU A 291 7.87 21.72 18.13
N LYS A 292 6.68 22.05 18.65
CA LYS A 292 6.30 21.78 20.05
C LYS A 292 5.70 20.39 20.25
N GLY A 293 5.17 19.80 19.19
CA GLY A 293 4.65 18.43 19.22
C GLY A 293 4.01 18.07 17.90
N VAL A 294 4.02 16.79 17.56
CA VAL A 294 3.41 16.25 16.34
C VAL A 294 2.85 14.87 16.61
N ASN A 295 1.69 14.60 16.03
CA ASN A 295 1.11 13.28 15.99
C ASN A 295 0.25 13.12 14.72
N ARG A 296 -0.40 11.97 14.56
CA ARG A 296 -1.23 11.68 13.38
C ARG A 296 -2.41 12.65 13.18
N ASN A 297 -2.83 13.36 14.23
CA ASN A 297 -3.98 14.28 14.20
C ASN A 297 -3.57 15.76 14.00
N GLY A 298 -2.29 16.10 14.08
CA GLY A 298 -1.81 17.47 13.87
C GLY A 298 -0.41 17.74 14.41
N ALA A 299 0.00 19.00 14.32
CA ALA A 299 1.24 19.52 14.88
C ALA A 299 1.01 20.83 15.62
N VAL A 300 1.86 21.14 16.60
CA VAL A 300 1.93 22.47 17.24
C VAL A 300 3.27 23.09 16.88
N LEU A 301 3.20 24.26 16.26
CA LEU A 301 4.36 25.04 15.84
C LEU A 301 4.43 26.33 16.65
N ARG A 302 5.59 26.61 17.20
CA ARG A 302 5.91 27.93 17.76
C ARG A 302 6.74 28.68 16.75
N ILE A 303 6.29 29.86 16.37
CA ILE A 303 6.92 30.69 15.37
C ILE A 303 7.30 32.01 16.03
N ASN A 304 8.56 32.41 15.84
CA ASN A 304 9.06 33.71 16.29
C ASN A 304 9.77 34.39 15.12
N SER A 305 9.50 35.67 14.96
CA SER A 305 10.02 36.50 13.90
C SER A 305 10.72 37.70 14.49
N SER A 306 11.90 37.99 13.96
CA SER A 306 12.56 39.29 14.14
C SER A 306 12.36 40.21 12.92
N LEU A 307 11.51 39.82 11.96
CA LEU A 307 11.11 40.69 10.85
C LEU A 307 10.14 41.76 11.36
N PRO A 308 10.22 43.00 10.84
CA PRO A 308 9.22 44.02 11.12
C PRO A 308 7.83 43.56 10.63
N PRO A 309 6.74 43.97 11.30
CA PRO A 309 5.39 43.70 10.82
C PRO A 309 5.20 44.33 9.43
N GLY A 310 4.61 43.57 8.52
CA GLY A 310 4.38 43.94 7.11
C GLY A 310 2.93 44.21 6.80
#